data_AF-A0A533U8L3-F1
#
_entry.id   AF-A0A533U8L3-F1
#
_cell.length_a   1.000
_cell.length_b   1.000
_cell.length_c   1.000
_cell.angle_alpha   90.00
_cell.angle_beta   90.00
_cell.angle_gamma   90.00
#
_symmetry.space_group_name_H-M   'P 1'
#
loop_
_entity.id
_entity.type
_entity.pdbx_description
1 polymer ?
#
loop_
_entity_poly.entity_id
_entity_poly.type
_entity_poly.pdbx_seq_one_letter_code
_entity_poly.pdbx_strand_id
1 'polypeptide(L)'
;MSKWASYKFKETTDYVLTHIPHSEQRYETVGDWIPSRHGVKIRVSKMKDPRYVYLVQVHELVEYRLCAERGITDKQVIAFDKKFEEERAKGLHNKRAEPGNDPRAPYRKEHQFATKIEKEIATKLDVDWDVYSRTIESL
;
A
#
# COMPACT_ATOMS: atom_id res chain seq x y z
N MET A 1 17.16 6.59 25.88
CA MET A 1 17.43 7.65 24.88
C MET A 1 16.65 7.32 23.62
N SER A 2 15.77 8.21 23.15
CA SER A 2 15.03 8.00 21.90
C SER A 2 16.05 7.84 20.77
N LYS A 3 16.00 6.71 20.03
CA LYS A 3 16.79 6.51 18.79
C LYS A 3 16.49 7.58 17.72
N TRP A 4 15.51 8.44 17.97
CA TRP A 4 14.94 9.39 17.02
C TRP A 4 14.94 10.83 17.54
N ALA A 5 15.76 11.16 18.55
CA ALA A 5 15.81 12.49 19.17
C ALA A 5 16.17 13.63 18.19
N SER A 6 16.63 13.31 16.97
CA SER A 6 16.92 14.24 15.89
C SER A 6 16.05 14.06 14.65
N TYR A 7 14.99 13.22 14.71
CA TYR A 7 14.14 12.97 13.55
C TYR A 7 13.28 14.22 13.25
N LYS A 8 13.76 15.04 12.32
CA LYS A 8 12.98 16.11 11.71
C LYS A 8 12.34 15.53 10.45
N PHE A 9 11.00 15.58 10.36
CA PHE A 9 10.31 15.42 9.09
C PHE A 9 10.98 16.36 8.09
N LYS A 10 11.57 15.81 7.02
CA LYS A 10 12.36 16.61 6.08
C LYS A 10 11.49 17.73 5.48
N GLU A 11 10.24 17.39 5.14
CA GLU A 11 9.25 18.31 4.60
C GLU A 11 7.82 17.85 4.98
N THR A 12 6.92 18.81 5.14
CA THR A 12 5.47 18.57 5.20
C THR A 12 5.00 18.11 3.81
N THR A 13 4.16 17.08 3.76
CA THR A 13 3.65 16.52 2.50
C THR A 13 2.13 16.61 2.50
N ASP A 14 1.57 17.24 1.47
CA ASP A 14 0.14 17.22 1.23
C ASP A 14 -0.28 15.91 0.55
N TYR A 15 -1.44 15.39 0.95
CA TYR A 15 -2.00 14.16 0.44
C TYR A 15 -3.38 14.41 -0.16
N VAL A 16 -3.63 13.82 -1.33
CA VAL A 16 -4.95 13.77 -1.94
C VAL A 16 -5.40 12.31 -1.98
N LEU A 17 -6.40 11.98 -1.17
CA LEU A 17 -7.01 10.64 -1.11
C LEU A 17 -8.14 10.55 -2.13
N THR A 18 -8.11 9.55 -3.00
CA THR A 18 -9.12 9.33 -4.05
C THR A 18 -9.53 7.86 -4.13
N HIS A 19 -10.79 7.62 -4.43
CA HIS A 19 -11.30 6.28 -4.74
C HIS A 19 -11.73 6.19 -6.22
N ILE A 20 -11.25 5.18 -6.93
CA ILE A 20 -11.43 5.05 -8.39
C ILE A 20 -11.98 3.67 -8.75
N PRO A 21 -12.62 3.48 -9.90
CA PRO A 21 -12.86 2.14 -10.44
C PRO A 21 -11.56 1.33 -10.48
N HIS A 22 -11.61 0.04 -10.13
CA HIS A 22 -10.41 -0.81 -10.06
C HIS A 22 -9.63 -0.82 -11.39
N SER A 23 -10.36 -0.88 -12.52
CA SER A 23 -9.79 -0.83 -13.88
C SER A 23 -9.05 0.46 -14.25
N GLU A 24 -9.14 1.51 -13.43
CA GLU A 24 -8.42 2.78 -13.64
C GLU A 24 -7.07 2.85 -12.91
N GLN A 25 -6.67 1.79 -12.20
CA GLN A 25 -5.37 1.69 -11.55
C GLN A 25 -4.23 1.63 -12.59
N ARG A 26 -3.01 2.05 -12.20
CA ARG A 26 -1.84 2.08 -13.10
C ARG A 26 -1.35 0.67 -13.51
N TYR A 27 -1.71 -0.32 -12.71
CA TYR A 27 -1.39 -1.74 -12.82
C TYR A 27 -2.34 -2.51 -11.89
N GLU A 28 -2.25 -3.84 -11.89
CA GLU A 28 -3.05 -4.71 -11.03
C GLU A 28 -2.69 -4.47 -9.55
N THR A 29 -3.46 -3.62 -8.87
CA THR A 29 -3.30 -3.29 -7.45
C THR A 29 -4.59 -2.73 -6.86
N VAL A 30 -4.85 -2.99 -5.58
CA VAL A 30 -5.99 -2.41 -4.87
C VAL A 30 -5.76 -0.95 -4.47
N GLY A 31 -4.51 -0.59 -4.16
CA GLY A 31 -4.07 0.71 -3.67
C GLY A 31 -2.78 1.16 -4.35
N ASP A 32 -2.62 2.46 -4.55
CA ASP A 32 -1.45 3.02 -5.24
C ASP A 32 -1.17 4.46 -4.78
N TRP A 33 0.09 4.78 -4.51
CA TRP A 33 0.55 6.13 -4.21
C TRP A 33 1.35 6.71 -5.38
N ILE A 34 1.06 7.96 -5.73
CA ILE A 34 1.65 8.65 -6.88
C ILE A 34 2.28 9.96 -6.38
N PRO A 35 3.60 10.01 -6.18
CA PRO A 35 4.28 11.21 -5.74
C PRO A 35 4.37 12.21 -6.89
N SER A 36 4.30 13.50 -6.56
CA SER A 36 4.44 14.61 -7.51
C SER A 36 5.14 15.79 -6.84
N ARG A 37 5.44 16.83 -7.63
CA ARG A 37 5.96 18.10 -7.09
C ARG A 37 4.99 18.82 -6.13
N HIS A 38 3.70 18.45 -6.14
CA HIS A 38 2.64 19.10 -5.38
C HIS A 38 2.11 18.22 -4.23
N GLY A 39 2.91 17.26 -3.78
CA GLY A 39 2.48 16.26 -2.81
C GLY A 39 2.12 14.93 -3.47
N VAL A 40 1.29 14.14 -2.79
CA VAL A 40 1.09 12.72 -3.08
C VAL A 40 -0.38 12.42 -3.30
N LYS A 41 -0.68 11.74 -4.40
CA LYS A 41 -2.03 11.23 -4.64
C LYS A 41 -2.09 9.76 -4.26
N ILE A 42 -3.00 9.41 -3.37
CA ILE A 42 -3.33 8.03 -3.04
C ILE A 42 -4.62 7.66 -3.76
N ARG A 43 -4.59 6.54 -4.48
CA ARG A 43 -5.71 5.98 -5.23
C ARG A 43 -6.05 4.62 -4.66
N VAL A 44 -7.32 4.43 -4.33
CA VAL A 44 -7.83 3.15 -3.83
C VAL A 44 -8.99 2.70 -4.68
N SER A 45 -9.03 1.41 -4.97
CA SER A 45 -10.13 0.81 -5.72
C SER A 45 -11.42 0.91 -4.92
N LYS A 46 -12.50 1.32 -5.59
CA LYS A 46 -13.83 1.39 -4.96
C LYS A 46 -14.26 -0.02 -4.53
N MET A 47 -14.67 -0.14 -3.28
CA MET A 47 -15.24 -1.35 -2.70
C MET A 47 -16.62 -1.02 -2.11
N LYS A 48 -17.45 -2.06 -1.95
CA LYS A 48 -18.81 -1.90 -1.39
C LYS A 48 -18.79 -1.41 0.06
N ASP A 49 -17.84 -1.92 0.86
CA ASP A 49 -17.67 -1.48 2.24
C ASP A 49 -16.69 -0.29 2.29
N PRO A 50 -17.13 0.90 2.75
CA PRO A 50 -16.26 2.08 2.84
C PRO A 50 -15.11 1.90 3.85
N ARG A 51 -15.26 0.99 4.84
CA ARG A 51 -14.18 0.69 5.79
C ARG A 51 -13.00 0.06 5.08
N TYR A 52 -13.25 -0.80 4.08
CA TYR A 52 -12.20 -1.46 3.30
C TYR A 52 -11.39 -0.44 2.49
N VAL A 53 -12.10 0.52 1.87
CA VAL A 53 -11.45 1.63 1.15
C VAL A 53 -10.57 2.44 2.10
N TYR A 54 -11.08 2.75 3.30
CA TYR A 54 -10.31 3.50 4.30
C TYR A 54 -9.08 2.73 4.80
N LEU A 55 -9.19 1.42 5.02
CA LEU A 55 -8.07 0.58 5.45
C LEU A 55 -6.93 0.59 4.42
N VAL A 56 -7.24 0.38 3.14
CA VAL A 56 -6.24 0.50 2.07
C VAL A 56 -5.68 1.93 2.01
N GLN A 57 -6.49 2.98 2.16
CA GLN A 57 -5.97 4.37 2.18
C GLN A 57 -4.93 4.59 3.29
N VAL A 58 -5.16 4.03 4.48
CA VAL A 58 -4.19 4.10 5.57
C VAL A 58 -2.95 3.27 5.27
N HIS A 59 -3.12 2.07 4.69
CA HIS A 59 -2.00 1.23 4.25
C HIS A 59 -1.08 2.01 3.30
N GLU A 60 -1.64 2.56 2.22
CA GLU A 60 -0.89 3.36 1.23
C GLU A 60 -0.22 4.58 1.84
N LEU A 61 -0.90 5.27 2.76
CA LEU A 61 -0.37 6.47 3.44
C LEU A 61 0.88 6.12 4.27
N VAL A 62 0.79 5.06 5.06
CA VAL A 62 1.88 4.62 5.93
C VAL A 62 3.04 4.07 5.11
N GLU A 63 2.75 3.20 4.13
CA GLU A 63 3.77 2.60 3.27
C GLU A 63 4.53 3.67 2.49
N TYR A 64 3.81 4.57 1.81
CA TYR A 64 4.43 5.68 1.09
C TYR A 64 5.35 6.49 2.00
N ARG A 65 4.87 6.87 3.20
CA ARG A 65 5.66 7.73 4.09
C ARG A 65 6.96 7.04 4.48
N LEU A 66 6.91 5.76 4.83
CA LEU A 66 8.10 5.01 5.20
C LEU A 66 9.04 4.79 4.01
N CYS A 67 8.50 4.53 2.81
CA CYS A 67 9.27 4.45 1.57
C CYS A 67 10.01 5.76 1.28
N ALA A 68 9.32 6.90 1.32
CA ALA A 68 9.88 8.22 1.08
C ALA A 68 11.04 8.54 2.05
N GLU A 69 10.87 8.20 3.33
CA GLU A 69 11.89 8.40 4.36
C GLU A 69 13.15 7.57 4.14
N ARG A 70 13.02 6.41 3.50
CA ARG A 70 14.11 5.48 3.22
C ARG A 70 14.65 5.61 1.80
N GLY A 71 14.17 6.58 1.03
CA GLY A 71 14.60 6.82 -0.35
C GLY A 71 14.14 5.74 -1.33
N ILE A 72 13.09 4.98 -0.99
CA ILE A 72 12.46 4.00 -1.88
C ILE A 72 11.48 4.75 -2.78
N THR A 73 11.68 4.65 -4.09
CA THR A 73 10.97 5.45 -5.09
C THR A 73 9.76 4.71 -5.67
N ASP A 74 8.78 5.47 -6.15
CA ASP A 74 7.63 5.00 -6.96
C ASP A 74 8.08 4.06 -8.08
N LYS A 75 9.14 4.45 -8.80
CA LYS A 75 9.73 3.65 -9.87
C LYS A 75 10.23 2.29 -9.40
N GLN A 76 10.84 2.20 -8.21
CA GLN A 76 11.33 0.92 -7.67
C GLN A 76 10.17 0.01 -7.26
N VAL A 77 9.14 0.55 -6.62
CA VAL A 77 7.95 -0.21 -6.20
C VAL A 77 7.18 -0.72 -7.41
N ILE A 78 6.80 0.15 -8.33
CA ILE A 78 6.07 -0.26 -9.55
C ILE A 78 6.87 -1.29 -10.38
N ALA A 79 8.19 -1.09 -10.53
CA ALA A 79 9.00 -2.03 -11.29
C ALA A 79 9.03 -3.41 -10.63
N PHE A 80 9.05 -3.46 -9.29
CA PHE A 80 8.96 -4.71 -8.54
C PHE A 80 7.57 -5.34 -8.69
N ASP A 81 6.51 -4.58 -8.46
CA ASP A 81 5.14 -5.08 -8.43
C ASP A 81 4.69 -5.59 -9.80
N LYS A 82 4.98 -4.84 -10.88
CA LYS A 82 4.70 -5.32 -12.24
C LYS A 82 5.41 -6.63 -12.55
N LYS A 83 6.69 -6.74 -12.16
CA LYS A 83 7.44 -7.98 -12.33
C LYS A 83 6.84 -9.11 -11.49
N PHE A 84 6.43 -8.82 -10.26
CA PHE A 84 5.76 -9.79 -9.39
C PHE A 84 4.47 -10.31 -10.03
N GLU A 85 3.65 -9.44 -10.60
CA GLU A 85 2.43 -9.82 -11.32
C GLU A 85 2.71 -10.63 -12.59
N GLU A 86 3.74 -10.29 -13.35
CA GLU A 86 4.20 -11.11 -14.48
C GLU A 86 4.66 -12.51 -14.04
N GLU A 87 5.35 -12.62 -12.89
CA GLU A 87 5.74 -13.88 -12.27
C GLU A 87 4.51 -14.66 -11.77
N ARG A 88 3.52 -13.97 -11.18
CA ARG A 88 2.25 -14.55 -10.71
C ARG A 88 1.45 -15.14 -11.87
N ALA A 89 1.36 -14.43 -13.00
CA ALA A 89 0.71 -14.91 -14.21
C ALA A 89 1.36 -16.18 -14.79
N LYS A 90 2.63 -16.43 -14.47
CA LYS A 90 3.38 -17.65 -14.83
C LYS A 90 3.27 -18.76 -13.76
N GLY A 91 2.48 -18.54 -12.71
CA GLY A 91 2.29 -19.49 -11.61
C GLY A 91 3.45 -19.56 -10.61
N LEU A 92 4.37 -18.59 -10.62
CA LEU A 92 5.51 -18.56 -9.71
C LEU A 92 5.15 -18.06 -8.30
N HIS A 93 3.99 -17.41 -8.18
CA HIS A 93 3.45 -16.91 -6.93
C HIS A 93 2.03 -17.41 -6.72
N ASN A 94 1.67 -17.64 -5.46
CA ASN A 94 0.29 -17.97 -5.12
C ASN A 94 -0.60 -16.73 -5.32
N LYS A 95 -1.90 -16.95 -5.58
CA LYS A 95 -2.85 -15.85 -5.84
C LYS A 95 -2.99 -14.85 -4.69
N ARG A 96 -2.69 -15.26 -3.46
CA ARG A 96 -2.76 -14.43 -2.25
C ARG A 96 -1.43 -13.80 -1.85
N ALA A 97 -0.38 -14.03 -2.64
CA ALA A 97 0.92 -13.51 -2.33
C ALA A 97 0.87 -12.01 -2.60
N GLU A 98 1.32 -11.21 -1.65
CA GLU A 98 1.43 -9.77 -1.85
C GLU A 98 2.87 -9.44 -2.22
N PRO A 99 3.09 -8.59 -3.24
CA PRO A 99 4.44 -8.23 -3.67
C PRO A 99 5.25 -7.64 -2.51
N GLY A 100 4.65 -6.80 -1.67
CA GLY A 100 5.30 -6.20 -0.51
C GLY A 100 5.65 -7.19 0.61
N ASN A 101 5.18 -8.44 0.57
CA ASN A 101 5.60 -9.48 1.51
C ASN A 101 6.78 -10.34 0.99
N ASP A 102 7.07 -10.27 -0.31
CA ASP A 102 8.18 -10.99 -0.95
C ASP A 102 9.53 -10.53 -0.37
N PRO A 103 10.43 -11.44 0.07
CA PRO A 103 11.76 -11.09 0.59
C PRO A 103 12.60 -10.19 -0.32
N ARG A 104 12.34 -10.18 -1.64
CA ARG A 104 13.03 -9.39 -2.66
C ARG A 104 12.47 -7.98 -2.79
N ALA A 105 11.30 -7.69 -2.21
CA ALA A 105 10.65 -6.39 -2.35
C ALA A 105 11.48 -5.31 -1.63
N PRO A 106 11.81 -4.20 -2.31
CA PRO A 106 12.61 -3.13 -1.72
C PRO A 106 11.88 -2.42 -0.58
N TYR A 107 10.54 -2.50 -0.57
CA TYR A 107 9.63 -1.86 0.39
C TYR A 107 9.01 -2.85 1.39
N ARG A 108 9.60 -4.05 1.55
CA ARG A 108 9.02 -5.11 2.38
C ARG A 108 8.77 -4.70 3.82
N LYS A 109 9.70 -3.94 4.43
CA LYS A 109 9.61 -3.58 5.86
C LYS A 109 8.54 -2.50 6.07
N GLU A 110 8.34 -1.67 5.07
CA GLU A 110 7.38 -0.57 5.00
C GLU A 110 5.99 -1.16 4.84
N HIS A 111 5.83 -2.06 3.87
CA HIS A 111 4.60 -2.81 3.63
C HIS A 111 4.14 -3.58 4.87
N GLN A 112 5.01 -4.41 5.45
CA GLN A 112 4.66 -5.20 6.64
C GLN A 112 4.26 -4.33 7.84
N PHE A 113 4.85 -3.15 7.98
CA PHE A 113 4.47 -2.22 9.02
C PHE A 113 3.11 -1.56 8.70
N ALA A 114 2.88 -1.15 7.45
CA ALA A 114 1.60 -0.62 6.99
C ALA A 114 0.46 -1.64 7.22
N THR A 115 0.64 -2.90 6.81
CA THR A 115 -0.33 -3.99 7.06
C THR A 115 -0.57 -4.21 8.54
N LYS A 116 0.45 -4.05 9.40
CA LYS A 116 0.25 -4.13 10.85
C LYS A 116 -0.67 -3.01 11.34
N ILE A 117 -0.44 -1.76 10.94
CA ILE A 117 -1.29 -0.62 11.32
C ILE A 117 -2.71 -0.79 10.78
N GLU A 118 -2.82 -1.27 9.55
CA GLU A 118 -4.10 -1.57 8.91
C GLU A 118 -4.90 -2.61 9.71
N LYS A 119 -4.28 -3.71 10.16
CA LYS A 119 -4.92 -4.72 11.03
C LYS A 119 -5.40 -4.16 12.36
N GLU A 120 -4.62 -3.28 12.99
CA GLU A 120 -5.01 -2.63 14.25
C GLU A 120 -6.25 -1.74 14.04
N ILE A 121 -6.31 -1.00 12.93
CA ILE A 121 -7.47 -0.17 12.60
C ILE A 121 -8.67 -1.02 12.19
N ALA A 122 -8.47 -2.09 11.42
CA ALA A 122 -9.52 -3.04 11.04
C ALA A 122 -10.22 -3.60 12.28
N THR A 123 -9.43 -3.98 13.29
CA THR A 123 -9.93 -4.44 14.59
C THR A 123 -10.80 -3.37 15.27
N LYS A 124 -10.42 -2.09 15.20
CA LYS A 124 -11.20 -0.99 15.78
C LYS A 124 -12.46 -0.63 14.99
N LEU A 125 -12.49 -0.93 13.69
CA LEU A 125 -13.62 -0.71 12.80
C LEU A 125 -14.55 -1.91 12.70
N ASP A 126 -14.33 -2.95 13.51
CA ASP A 126 -15.08 -4.21 13.49
C ASP A 126 -15.10 -4.85 12.09
N VAL A 127 -13.93 -4.88 11.46
CA VAL A 127 -13.69 -5.50 10.14
C VAL A 127 -13.06 -6.88 10.36
N ASP A 128 -13.74 -7.91 9.86
CA ASP A 128 -13.18 -9.26 9.76
C ASP A 128 -12.07 -9.26 8.69
N TRP A 129 -10.84 -9.51 9.13
CA TRP A 129 -9.66 -9.47 8.26
C TRP A 129 -9.74 -10.49 7.12
N ASP A 130 -10.26 -11.69 7.37
CA ASP A 130 -10.30 -12.74 6.37
C ASP A 130 -11.36 -12.46 5.30
N VAL A 131 -12.50 -11.90 5.69
CA VAL A 131 -13.53 -11.42 4.74
C VAL A 131 -12.99 -10.24 3.92
N TYR A 132 -12.32 -9.30 4.58
CA TYR A 132 -11.68 -8.16 3.95
C TYR A 132 -10.65 -8.58 2.90
N SER A 133 -9.67 -9.42 3.27
CA SER A 133 -8.63 -9.92 2.35
C SER A 133 -9.24 -10.66 1.16
N ARG A 134 -10.25 -11.52 1.38
CA ARG A 134 -10.95 -12.19 0.27
C ARG A 134 -11.68 -11.23 -0.65
N THR A 135 -12.20 -10.13 -0.11
CA THR A 135 -12.88 -9.10 -0.92
C THR A 135 -11.89 -8.39 -1.82
N ILE A 136 -10.73 -8.01 -1.29
CA ILE A 136 -9.64 -7.41 -2.07
C ILE A 136 -9.14 -8.38 -3.15
N GLU A 137 -8.92 -9.64 -2.81
CA GLU A 137 -8.49 -10.70 -3.75
C GLU A 137 -9.46 -10.90 -4.94
N SER A 138 -10.71 -10.43 -4.81
CA SER A 138 -11.77 -10.66 -5.80
C SER A 138 -12.09 -9.46 -6.69
N LEU A 139 -11.38 -8.34 -6.51
CA LEU A 139 -11.47 -7.18 -7.39
C LEU A 139 -10.97 -7.50 -8.80
#